data_AF-A0A4R5UA97-F1
#
_entry.id   AF-A0A4R5UA97-F1
#
_cell.length_a   1.000
_cell.length_b   1.000
_cell.length_c   1.000
_cell.angle_alpha   90.00
_cell.angle_beta   90.00
_cell.angle_gamma   90.00
#
_symmetry.space_group_name_H-M   'P 1'
#
loop_
_entity.id
_entity.type
_entity.pdbx_description
1 polymer ?
#
loop_
_entity_poly.entity_id
_entity_poly.type
_entity_poly.pdbx_seq_one_letter_code
_entity_poly.pdbx_strand_id
1 'polypeptide(L)' 'MSFTSPEHPADHPDYSAACRQALDAPLRKLADEAVEAGWDDNEVANAIEELGRLRALEPRSAIDADQHHLPAVSDFPID' A
#
# COMPACT_ATOMS: atom_id res chain seq x y z
N MET A 1 13.87 7.94 1.69
CA MET A 1 13.41 6.67 2.29
C MET A 1 13.00 5.75 1.16
N SER A 2 13.38 4.47 1.21
CA SER A 2 13.07 3.48 0.17
C SER A 2 12.27 2.34 0.80
N PHE A 3 11.04 2.14 0.33
CA PHE A 3 10.24 0.97 0.69
C PHE A 3 10.83 -0.25 -0.02
N THR A 4 11.13 -1.30 0.72
CA THR A 4 11.43 -2.61 0.14
C THR A 4 10.14 -3.27 -0.32
N SER A 5 10.22 -4.12 -1.35
CA SER A 5 9.07 -4.92 -1.75
C SER A 5 8.54 -5.72 -0.56
N PRO A 6 7.22 -5.89 -0.44
CA PRO A 6 6.65 -6.68 0.64
C PRO A 6 7.17 -8.12 0.58
N GLU A 7 7.48 -8.68 1.75
CA GLU A 7 7.95 -10.06 1.89
C GLU A 7 6.84 -11.09 1.59
N HIS A 8 5.58 -10.66 1.72
CA HIS A 8 4.41 -11.49 1.54
C HIS A 8 3.50 -10.97 0.41
N PRO A 9 2.73 -11.85 -0.24
CA PRO A 9 1.67 -11.43 -1.14
C PRO A 9 0.51 -10.78 -0.38
N ALA A 10 -0.33 -10.02 -1.09
CA ALA A 10 -1.38 -9.18 -0.49
C ALA A 10 -2.49 -9.96 0.26
N ASP A 11 -2.66 -11.23 -0.06
CA ASP A 11 -3.62 -12.16 0.55
C ASP A 11 -3.06 -12.87 1.80
N HIS A 12 -1.77 -12.71 2.10
CA HIS A 12 -1.15 -13.31 3.27
C HIS A 12 -1.67 -12.67 4.58
N PRO A 13 -1.95 -13.45 5.65
CA PRO A 13 -2.46 -12.91 6.91
C PRO A 13 -1.56 -11.85 7.54
N ASP A 14 -0.25 -11.98 7.35
CA ASP A 14 0.74 -11.04 7.90
C ASP A 14 1.02 -9.82 7.02
N TYR A 15 0.46 -9.75 5.80
CA TYR A 15 0.72 -8.63 4.88
C TYR A 15 0.37 -7.27 5.49
N SER A 16 -0.77 -7.22 6.19
CA SER A 16 -1.23 -6.03 6.91
C SER A 16 -0.26 -5.61 8.01
N ALA A 17 0.33 -6.57 8.73
CA ALA A 17 1.31 -6.30 9.78
C ALA A 17 2.64 -5.82 9.20
N ALA A 18 3.15 -6.47 8.15
CA ALA A 18 4.35 -6.07 7.44
C ALA A 18 4.23 -4.65 6.87
N CYS A 19 3.06 -4.31 6.31
CA CYS A 19 2.77 -2.96 5.81
C CYS A 19 2.85 -1.90 6.92
N ARG A 20 2.22 -2.15 8.08
CA ARG A 20 2.31 -1.24 9.23
C ARG A 20 3.75 -1.06 9.70
N GLN A 21 4.50 -2.16 9.81
CA GLN A 21 5.89 -2.11 10.26
C GLN A 21 6.78 -1.29 9.32
N ALA A 22 6.57 -1.42 8.00
CA ALA A 22 7.30 -0.64 7.01
C ALA A 22 6.98 0.86 7.08
N LEU A 23 5.76 1.23 7.50
CA LEU A 23 5.29 2.61 7.58
C LEU A 23 5.59 3.29 8.93
N ASP A 24 5.78 2.53 10.01
CA ASP A 24 5.95 3.05 11.37
C ASP A 24 7.08 4.09 11.48
N ALA A 25 8.31 3.72 11.15
CA ALA A 25 9.45 4.62 11.27
C ALA A 25 9.36 5.86 10.35
N PRO A 26 8.97 5.73 9.07
CA PRO A 26 8.71 6.89 8.21
C PRO A 26 7.64 7.84 8.74
N LEU A 27 6.49 7.32 9.19
CA LEU A 27 5.39 8.14 9.70
C LEU A 27 5.76 8.84 11.01
N ARG A 28 6.46 8.14 11.92
CA ARG A 28 6.94 8.75 13.16
C ARG A 28 7.90 9.89 12.88
N LYS A 29 8.87 9.70 11.98
CA LYS A 29 9.80 10.77 11.60
C LYS A 29 9.08 11.99 11.01
N LEU A 30 8.09 11.76 10.16
CA LEU A 30 7.29 12.83 9.58
C LEU A 30 6.51 13.61 10.64
N ALA A 31 5.90 12.89 11.60
CA ALA A 31 5.18 13.51 12.70
C ALA A 31 6.13 14.33 13.60
N ASP A 32 7.27 13.75 13.97
CA ASP A 32 8.30 14.42 14.78
C ASP A 32 8.78 15.72 14.11
N GLU A 33 9.08 15.68 12.81
CA GLU A 33 9.51 16.86 12.04
C GLU A 33 8.44 17.98 12.00
N ALA A 34 7.15 17.61 11.92
CA ALA A 34 6.05 18.57 11.97
C ALA A 34 5.91 19.18 13.38
N VAL A 35 5.97 18.35 14.42
CA VAL A 35 5.91 18.84 15.81
C VAL A 35 7.09 19.76 16.13
N GLU A 36 8.31 19.42 15.69
CA GLU A 36 9.50 20.26 15.82
C GLU A 36 9.36 21.61 15.10
N ALA A 37 8.62 21.64 13.99
CA ALA A 37 8.28 22.88 13.27
C ALA A 37 7.16 23.70 13.95
N GLY A 38 6.61 23.22 15.07
CA GLY A 38 5.62 23.92 15.90
C GLY A 38 4.17 23.58 15.59
N TRP A 39 3.91 22.53 14.82
CA TRP A 39 2.53 22.03 14.60
C TRP A 39 2.03 21.28 15.84
N ASP A 40 0.73 21.34 16.10
CA ASP A 40 0.10 20.57 17.18
C ASP A 40 0.11 19.07 16.84
N ASP A 41 0.51 18.24 17.82
CA ASP A 41 0.64 16.79 17.65
C ASP A 41 -0.67 16.10 17.26
N ASN A 42 -1.81 16.54 17.83
CA ASN A 42 -3.11 15.94 17.50
C ASN A 42 -3.53 16.33 16.08
N GLU A 43 -3.30 17.57 15.67
CA GLU A 43 -3.58 18.03 14.30
C GLU A 43 -2.72 17.29 13.27
N VAL A 44 -1.44 17.04 13.58
CA VAL A 44 -0.54 16.25 12.73
C VAL A 44 -1.06 14.80 12.60
N ALA A 45 -1.44 14.16 13.71
CA ALA A 45 -1.99 12.81 13.69
C ALA A 45 -3.30 12.73 12.88
N ASN A 46 -4.21 13.68 13.08
CA ASN A 46 -5.48 13.76 12.35
C ASN A 46 -5.24 13.95 10.84
N ALA A 47 -4.29 14.81 10.46
CA ALA A 47 -3.95 15.03 9.06
C ALA A 47 -3.38 13.76 8.40
N ILE A 48 -2.51 13.03 9.08
CA ILE A 48 -1.94 11.77 8.58
C ILE A 48 -3.05 10.72 8.36
N GLU A 49 -3.98 10.59 9.32
CA GLU A 49 -5.12 9.68 9.18
C GLU A 49 -6.00 10.03 7.97
N GLU A 50 -6.35 11.30 7.82
CA GLU A 50 -7.22 11.76 6.73
C GLU A 50 -6.55 11.57 5.37
N LEU A 51 -5.27 11.89 5.24
CA LEU A 51 -4.50 11.65 4.00
C LEU A 51 -4.45 10.16 3.65
N GLY A 52 -4.31 9.27 4.65
CA GLY A 52 -4.37 7.82 4.44
C GLY A 52 -5.72 7.36 3.89
N ARG A 53 -6.84 7.90 4.41
CA ARG A 53 -8.19 7.61 3.92
C ARG A 53 -8.39 8.13 2.50
N LEU A 54 -7.98 9.36 2.21
CA LEU A 54 -8.08 9.94 0.87
C LEU A 54 -7.31 9.11 -0.16
N ARG A 55 -6.09 8.65 0.18
CA ARG A 55 -5.32 7.74 -0.67
C ARG A 55 -6.03 6.41 -0.95
N ALA A 56 -6.81 5.89 -0.01
CA ALA A 56 -7.59 4.67 -0.22
C ALA A 56 -8.79 4.87 -1.17
N LEU A 57 -9.28 6.10 -1.29
CA LEU A 57 -10.39 6.49 -2.18
C LEU A 57 -9.91 6.87 -3.59
N GLU A 58 -8.62 7.17 -3.76
CA GLU A 58 -8.07 7.46 -5.07
C GLU A 58 -8.22 6.23 -5.99
N PRO A 59 -8.86 6.39 -7.17
CA PRO A 59 -8.97 5.29 -8.11
C PRO A 59 -7.56 4.88 -8.54
N ARG A 60 -7.14 3.69 -8.10
CA ARG A 60 -5.93 3.04 -8.61
C ARG A 60 -6.20 2.76 -10.08
N SER A 61 -5.74 3.64 -10.96
CA SER A 61 -5.86 3.41 -12.40
C SER A 61 -5.27 2.04 -12.74
N ALA A 62 -5.96 1.31 -13.62
CA ALA A 62 -5.85 -0.13 -13.81
C ALA A 62 -4.44 -0.63 -14.18
N ILE A 63 -3.61 -0.93 -13.17
CA ILE A 63 -2.36 -1.70 -13.33
C ILE A 63 -2.56 -3.14 -12.80
N ASP A 64 -3.75 -3.73 -13.04
CA ASP A 64 -4.04 -5.14 -12.68
C ASP A 64 -4.95 -5.84 -13.72
N ALA A 65 -4.99 -5.34 -14.97
CA ALA A 65 -5.79 -5.95 -16.04
C ALA A 65 -5.02 -6.95 -16.91
N ASP A 66 -3.82 -7.41 -16.53
CA ASP A 66 -3.01 -8.29 -17.40
C ASP A 66 -2.19 -9.36 -16.64
N GLN A 67 -2.82 -10.15 -15.77
CA GLN A 67 -2.17 -11.38 -15.25
C GLN A 67 -3.07 -12.64 -15.22
N HIS A 68 -4.20 -12.66 -15.92
CA HIS A 68 -5.01 -13.88 -16.05
C HIS A 68 -5.44 -14.21 -17.50
N HIS A 69 -4.60 -13.92 -18.50
CA HIS A 69 -4.74 -14.61 -19.79
C HIS A 69 -4.06 -15.98 -19.73
N LEU A 70 -4.78 -16.96 -19.16
CA LEU A 70 -4.45 -18.36 -19.34
C LEU A 70 -4.47 -18.67 -20.85
N PRO A 71 -3.46 -19.34 -21.43
CA PRO A 71 -3.56 -19.79 -22.81
C PRO A 71 -4.69 -20.80 -22.89
N ALA A 72 -5.64 -20.56 -23.80
CA ALA A 72 -6.68 -21.51 -24.14
C ALA A 72 -6.01 -22.80 -24.62
N VAL A 73 -5.94 -23.81 -23.75
CA VAL A 73 -5.70 -25.18 -24.15
C VAL A 73 -7.00 -25.77 -24.66
N SER A 74 -6.88 -26.49 -25.77
CA SER A 74 -7.83 -27.43 -26.39
C SER A 74 -8.50 -26.92 -27.66
N ASP A 75 -7.84 -27.17 -28.79
CA ASP A 75 -8.50 -27.98 -29.82
C ASP A 75 -7.52 -29.08 -30.25
N PHE A 76 -7.82 -30.30 -29.79
CA PHE A 76 -7.17 -31.52 -30.27
C PHE A 76 -7.73 -31.87 -31.66
N PRO A 77 -6.93 -32.49 -32.55
CA PRO A 77 -7.36 -32.81 -33.90
C PRO A 77 -8.43 -33.91 -33.89
N ILE A 78 -9.49 -33.76 -34.68
CA ILE A 78 -10.32 -34.88 -35.12
C ILE A 78 -9.88 -35.23 -36.55
N ASP A 79 -9.57 -36.51 -36.72
CA ASP A 79 -9.17 -37.26 -37.93
C ASP A 79 -9.71 -36.71 -39.26
#